data_AF-A0A2E6KJS1-F1
#
_entry.id   AF-A0A2E6KJS1-F1
#
_cell.length_a   1.000
_cell.length_b   1.000
_cell.length_c   1.000
_cell.angle_alpha   90.00
_cell.angle_beta   90.00
_cell.angle_gamma   90.00
#
_symmetry.space_group_name_H-M   'P 1'
#
loop_
_entity.id
_entity.type
_entity.pdbx_description
1 polymer ?
#
loop_
_entity_poly.entity_id
_entity_poly.type
_entity_poly.pdbx_seq_one_letter_code
_entity_poly.pdbx_strand_id
1 'polypeptide(L)'
;MFSKQQIKEQWFKTRQEHFETKGEMLKPDLHLTMIIAASSLFFQRQWNGDEYNWHPIEVGIMNTQSGRKKLIGFLHDVVEDSDWTLDDLREVGYDERIVQGIEAVTKLDEGKNYFDFVERCGLSVLKEVIYEGKSFWDRGSVLDGIETKMSDLDHNSQGVRSPGFKSQRQIDKGDAYNVSYYYLLGIKKYITQLRNDEAEAIIAGKAHPRDFVKDDNHVYPGMPIEDFMRREPYSGNQTRVKELLGTFSSRFNDAGEPLRSVAKRRFAKMAL
;
A
#
# COMPACT_ATOMS: atom_id res chain seq x y z
N MET A 1 16.58 23.06 -4.93
CA MET A 1 16.72 21.61 -4.65
C MET A 1 17.57 20.97 -5.70
N PHE A 2 18.17 19.82 -5.37
CA PHE A 2 18.89 19.02 -6.36
C PHE A 2 17.89 18.47 -7.39
N SER A 3 18.23 18.55 -8.67
CA SER A 3 17.44 17.87 -9.71
C SER A 3 17.62 16.36 -9.61
N LYS A 4 16.67 15.59 -10.16
CA LYS A 4 16.79 14.13 -10.32
C LYS A 4 18.14 13.74 -10.94
N GLN A 5 18.56 14.46 -11.98
CA GLN A 5 19.85 14.25 -12.65
C GLN A 5 21.04 14.46 -11.70
N GLN A 6 21.07 15.57 -10.95
CA GLN A 6 22.15 15.85 -10.00
C GLN A 6 22.25 14.78 -8.90
N ILE A 7 21.11 14.29 -8.40
CA ILE A 7 21.07 13.22 -7.41
C ILE A 7 21.64 11.92 -8.01
N LYS A 8 21.21 11.52 -9.21
CA LYS A 8 21.68 10.31 -9.88
C LYS A 8 23.18 10.38 -10.19
N GLU A 9 23.65 11.49 -10.74
CA GLU A 9 25.08 11.71 -11.05
C GLU A 9 25.95 11.56 -9.79
N GLN A 10 25.57 12.25 -8.71
CA GLN A 10 26.32 12.17 -7.45
C GLN A 10 26.24 10.77 -6.84
N TRP A 11 25.08 10.12 -6.88
CA TRP A 11 24.91 8.77 -6.38
C TRP A 11 25.76 7.74 -7.12
N PHE A 12 25.75 7.76 -8.46
CA PHE A 12 26.54 6.81 -9.25
C PHE A 12 28.04 7.00 -9.07
N LYS A 13 28.50 8.26 -8.97
CA LYS A 13 29.89 8.56 -8.63
C LYS A 13 30.27 7.95 -7.27
N THR A 14 29.49 8.23 -6.23
CA THR A 14 29.74 7.70 -4.87
C THR A 14 29.67 6.17 -4.84
N ARG A 15 28.73 5.58 -5.58
CA ARG A 15 28.55 4.12 -5.68
C ARG A 15 29.74 3.45 -6.36
N GLN A 16 30.30 4.07 -7.40
CA GLN A 16 31.51 3.58 -8.06
C GLN A 16 32.74 3.67 -7.14
N GLU A 17 32.97 4.83 -6.50
CA GLU A 17 34.07 5.02 -5.55
C GLU A 17 33.99 4.02 -4.37
N HIS A 18 32.78 3.75 -3.89
CA HIS A 18 32.55 2.75 -2.85
C HIS A 18 32.91 1.34 -3.32
N PHE A 19 32.50 0.97 -4.54
CA PHE A 19 32.86 -0.33 -5.12
C PHE A 19 34.36 -0.48 -5.32
N GLU A 20 35.05 0.55 -5.82
CA GLU A 20 36.51 0.53 -6.00
C GLU A 20 37.27 0.39 -4.68
N THR A 21 36.75 0.97 -3.59
CA THR A 21 37.40 0.96 -2.28
C THR A 21 37.04 -0.24 -1.40
N LYS A 22 35.82 -0.78 -1.54
CA LYS A 22 35.28 -1.84 -0.68
C LYS A 22 35.03 -3.16 -1.40
N GLY A 23 35.02 -3.19 -2.72
CA GLY A 23 34.67 -4.36 -3.52
C GLY A 23 33.18 -4.74 -3.50
N GLU A 24 32.33 -3.90 -2.90
CA GLU A 24 30.91 -4.13 -2.73
C GLU A 24 30.09 -2.99 -3.33
N MET A 25 28.97 -3.33 -3.97
CA MET A 25 28.10 -2.33 -4.58
C MET A 25 27.30 -1.61 -3.49
N LEU A 26 27.46 -0.29 -3.39
CA LEU A 26 26.65 0.51 -2.48
C LEU A 26 25.17 0.39 -2.85
N LYS A 27 24.33 0.12 -1.84
CA LYS A 27 22.88 -0.01 -2.00
C LYS A 27 22.18 1.23 -1.48
N PRO A 28 21.06 1.66 -2.10
CA PRO A 28 20.21 2.71 -1.55
C PRO A 28 19.75 2.39 -0.13
N ASP A 29 19.82 3.39 0.73
CA ASP A 29 19.38 3.32 2.11
C ASP A 29 18.46 4.51 2.43
N LEU A 30 18.16 4.71 3.72
CA LEU A 30 17.28 5.79 4.15
C LEU A 30 17.86 7.18 3.83
N HIS A 31 19.18 7.35 3.83
CA HIS A 31 19.79 8.66 3.56
C HIS A 31 19.55 9.10 2.11
N LEU A 32 19.85 8.21 1.15
CA LEU A 32 19.55 8.50 -0.26
C LEU A 32 18.05 8.74 -0.46
N THR A 33 17.23 7.92 0.18
CA THR A 33 15.78 7.99 0.08
C THR A 33 15.24 9.34 0.55
N MET A 34 15.74 9.85 1.67
CA MET A 34 15.37 11.18 2.18
C MET A 34 15.83 12.29 1.24
N ILE A 35 16.99 12.18 0.61
CA ILE A 35 17.47 13.17 -0.39
C ILE A 35 16.53 13.20 -1.60
N ILE A 36 16.14 12.02 -2.11
CA ILE A 36 15.19 11.89 -3.22
C ILE A 36 13.84 12.49 -2.83
N ALA A 37 13.25 12.05 -1.72
CA ALA A 37 11.93 12.50 -1.29
C ALA A 37 11.89 14.00 -1.01
N ALA A 38 12.86 14.52 -0.24
CA ALA A 38 12.93 15.94 0.08
C ALA A 38 13.10 16.80 -1.17
N SER A 39 13.93 16.38 -2.13
CA SER A 39 14.18 17.13 -3.37
C SER A 39 12.98 17.12 -4.30
N SER A 40 12.29 15.99 -4.41
CA SER A 40 11.20 15.78 -5.36
C SER A 40 9.89 16.42 -4.91
N LEU A 41 9.63 16.46 -3.60
CA LEU A 41 8.38 16.95 -3.02
C LEU A 41 8.51 18.34 -2.38
N PHE A 42 9.66 19.02 -2.55
CA PHE A 42 10.00 20.27 -1.85
C PHE A 42 8.97 21.40 -2.02
N PHE A 43 8.44 21.54 -3.23
CA PHE A 43 7.48 22.59 -3.55
C PHE A 43 6.03 22.17 -3.27
N GLN A 44 5.79 20.91 -2.93
CA GLN A 44 4.46 20.43 -2.59
C GLN A 44 4.01 21.06 -1.27
N ARG A 45 2.71 21.32 -1.19
CA ARG A 45 2.04 21.84 0.00
C ARG A 45 0.88 20.95 0.34
N GLN A 46 0.62 20.82 1.63
CA GLN A 46 -0.61 20.22 2.11
C GLN A 46 -1.80 21.10 1.76
N TRP A 47 -3.01 20.53 1.85
CA TRP A 47 -4.25 21.23 1.50
C TRP A 47 -4.49 22.50 2.35
N ASN A 48 -3.90 22.57 3.55
CA ASN A 48 -3.98 23.70 4.48
C ASN A 48 -2.85 24.73 4.29
N GLY A 49 -1.96 24.54 3.31
CA GLY A 49 -0.82 25.41 3.03
C GLY A 49 0.48 25.05 3.75
N ASP A 50 0.47 24.08 4.66
CA ASP A 50 1.67 23.62 5.35
C ASP A 50 2.63 22.91 4.40
N GLU A 51 3.90 22.80 4.80
CA GLU A 51 4.90 22.03 4.08
C GLU A 51 4.52 20.54 4.02
N TYR A 52 4.74 19.91 2.87
CA TYR A 52 4.42 18.49 2.68
C TYR A 52 5.42 17.55 3.40
N ASN A 53 6.57 18.06 3.83
CA ASN A 53 7.66 17.28 4.43
C ASN A 53 7.24 16.41 5.63
N TRP A 54 6.25 16.86 6.42
CA TRP A 54 5.77 16.11 7.57
C TRP A 54 5.08 14.80 7.16
N HIS A 55 4.43 14.78 6.00
CA HIS A 55 3.67 13.64 5.53
C HIS A 55 4.56 12.39 5.27
N PRO A 56 5.61 12.46 4.41
CA PRO A 56 6.54 11.34 4.24
C PRO A 56 7.28 10.94 5.53
N ILE A 57 7.52 11.87 6.45
CA ILE A 57 8.16 11.55 7.75
C ILE A 57 7.22 10.71 8.62
N GLU A 58 5.94 11.08 8.73
CA GLU A 58 4.98 10.34 9.54
C GLU A 58 4.70 8.96 8.95
N VAL A 59 4.45 8.88 7.64
CA VAL A 59 4.21 7.62 6.93
C VAL A 59 5.47 6.73 6.94
N GLY A 60 6.64 7.32 6.69
CA GLY A 60 7.90 6.60 6.57
C GLY A 60 8.55 6.21 7.90
N ILE A 61 8.51 7.05 8.94
CA ILE A 61 9.29 6.81 10.18
C ILE A 61 8.40 6.45 11.37
N MET A 62 7.32 7.18 11.60
CA MET A 62 6.59 7.11 12.87
C MET A 62 5.76 5.83 13.00
N ASN A 63 5.38 5.25 11.86
CA ASN A 63 4.48 4.10 11.80
C ASN A 63 5.21 2.74 11.68
N THR A 64 6.55 2.72 11.66
CA THR A 64 7.30 1.47 11.40
C THR A 64 8.74 1.45 11.90
N GLN A 65 9.19 0.28 12.37
CA GLN A 65 10.61 -0.01 12.62
C GLN A 65 11.28 -0.79 11.48
N SER A 66 10.50 -1.30 10.51
CA SER A 66 11.03 -2.02 9.34
C SER A 66 11.74 -1.07 8.39
N GLY A 67 13.02 -1.35 8.09
CA GLY A 67 13.80 -0.56 7.14
C GLY A 67 13.14 -0.44 5.78
N ARG A 68 12.64 -1.54 5.19
CA ARG A 68 11.96 -1.52 3.88
C ARG A 68 10.72 -0.63 3.88
N LYS A 69 9.89 -0.72 4.92
CA LYS A 69 8.69 0.14 5.04
C LYS A 69 9.06 1.61 5.17
N LYS A 70 10.19 1.93 5.82
CA LYS A 70 10.70 3.31 5.84
C LYS A 70 11.00 3.78 4.41
N LEU A 71 11.70 2.97 3.63
CA LEU A 71 12.02 3.33 2.24
C LEU A 71 10.76 3.48 1.37
N ILE A 72 9.83 2.53 1.45
CA ILE A 72 8.55 2.60 0.72
C ILE A 72 7.75 3.82 1.15
N GLY A 73 7.66 4.09 2.46
CA GLY A 73 6.91 5.24 2.99
C GLY A 73 7.47 6.60 2.58
N PHE A 74 8.79 6.76 2.48
CA PHE A 74 9.36 8.00 1.93
C PHE A 74 9.16 8.15 0.43
N LEU A 75 9.09 7.05 -0.32
CA LEU A 75 8.99 7.06 -1.78
C LEU A 75 7.58 6.93 -2.34
N HIS A 76 6.58 6.66 -1.49
CA HIS A 76 5.23 6.31 -1.96
C HIS A 76 4.59 7.41 -2.81
N ASP A 77 4.78 8.67 -2.42
CA ASP A 77 4.34 9.84 -3.20
C ASP A 77 5.38 10.34 -4.21
N VAL A 78 6.65 9.93 -4.09
CA VAL A 78 7.71 10.39 -5.01
C VAL A 78 7.40 9.99 -6.45
N VAL A 79 6.97 8.74 -6.67
CA VAL A 79 6.62 8.28 -8.02
C VAL A 79 5.27 8.85 -8.49
N GLU A 80 4.39 9.21 -7.56
CA GLU A 80 3.05 9.73 -7.89
C GLU A 80 3.09 11.24 -8.21
N ASP A 81 3.84 12.02 -7.44
CA ASP A 81 3.78 13.48 -7.42
C ASP A 81 5.05 14.16 -8.00
N SER A 82 5.95 13.41 -8.63
CA SER A 82 7.17 13.96 -9.23
C SER A 82 7.56 13.31 -10.55
N ASP A 83 8.69 13.73 -11.13
CA ASP A 83 9.23 13.18 -12.37
C ASP A 83 10.03 11.87 -12.17
N TRP A 84 10.17 11.38 -10.94
CA TRP A 84 10.78 10.09 -10.65
C TRP A 84 9.90 8.92 -11.06
N THR A 85 10.51 7.92 -11.69
CA THR A 85 9.80 6.70 -12.14
C THR A 85 10.25 5.48 -11.35
N LEU A 86 9.47 4.38 -11.43
CA LEU A 86 9.90 3.09 -10.87
C LEU A 86 11.24 2.63 -11.47
N ASP A 87 11.47 2.91 -12.76
CA ASP A 87 12.72 2.55 -13.44
C ASP A 87 13.90 3.41 -12.97
N ASP A 88 13.69 4.69 -12.66
CA ASP A 88 14.71 5.52 -12.01
C ASP A 88 15.13 4.91 -10.66
N LEU A 89 14.17 4.41 -9.86
CA LEU A 89 14.45 3.75 -8.58
C LEU A 89 15.24 2.44 -8.79
N ARG A 90 14.87 1.63 -9.79
CA ARG A 90 15.63 0.41 -10.15
C ARG A 90 17.05 0.74 -10.58
N GLU A 91 17.23 1.77 -11.40
CA GLU A 91 18.54 2.22 -11.90
C GLU A 91 19.46 2.66 -10.74
N VAL A 92 18.91 3.43 -9.79
CA VAL A 92 19.61 3.85 -8.56
C VAL A 92 19.99 2.65 -7.69
N GLY A 93 19.30 1.51 -7.83
CA GLY A 93 19.67 0.22 -7.24
C GLY A 93 18.79 -0.20 -6.06
N TYR A 94 17.57 0.34 -5.95
CA TYR A 94 16.61 -0.15 -4.95
C TYR A 94 16.26 -1.61 -5.23
N ASP A 95 16.12 -2.38 -4.16
CA ASP A 95 15.72 -3.79 -4.26
C ASP A 95 14.32 -3.91 -4.88
N GLU A 96 14.10 -4.90 -5.74
CA GLU A 96 12.82 -5.07 -6.45
C GLU A 96 11.65 -5.22 -5.46
N ARG A 97 11.89 -5.76 -4.26
CA ARG A 97 10.87 -5.83 -3.20
C ARG A 97 10.38 -4.45 -2.76
N ILE A 98 11.27 -3.46 -2.73
CA ILE A 98 10.92 -2.07 -2.39
C ILE A 98 10.16 -1.44 -3.56
N VAL A 99 10.67 -1.62 -4.79
CA VAL A 99 10.05 -1.07 -6.00
C VAL A 99 8.63 -1.61 -6.21
N GLN A 100 8.42 -2.92 -6.03
CA GLN A 100 7.08 -3.55 -6.07
C GLN A 100 6.15 -3.03 -4.97
N GLY A 101 6.69 -2.80 -3.77
CA GLY A 101 5.94 -2.20 -2.67
C GLY A 101 5.45 -0.79 -3.00
N ILE A 102 6.29 0.01 -3.67
CA ILE A 102 5.95 1.36 -4.15
C ILE A 102 4.92 1.28 -5.29
N GLU A 103 5.18 0.48 -6.33
CA GLU A 103 4.27 0.27 -7.46
C GLU A 103 2.85 -0.14 -7.03
N ALA A 104 2.76 -1.01 -6.00
CA ALA A 104 1.50 -1.45 -5.46
C ALA A 104 0.67 -0.29 -4.88
N VAL A 105 1.30 0.78 -4.39
CA VAL A 105 0.65 1.89 -3.69
C VAL A 105 0.66 3.22 -4.44
N THR A 106 1.38 3.31 -5.56
CA THR A 106 1.35 4.45 -6.49
C THR A 106 0.07 4.44 -7.31
N LYS A 107 -0.66 5.55 -7.39
CA LYS A 107 -1.81 5.66 -8.31
C LYS A 107 -1.35 5.71 -9.76
N LEU A 108 -1.96 4.91 -10.65
CA LEU A 108 -1.53 4.76 -12.04
C LEU A 108 -2.31 5.62 -13.05
N ASP A 109 -3.52 6.09 -12.71
CA ASP A 109 -4.38 6.82 -13.67
C ASP A 109 -5.17 7.95 -12.99
N GLU A 110 -5.03 9.16 -13.53
CA GLU A 110 -5.93 10.28 -13.24
C GLU A 110 -7.24 10.09 -14.03
N GLY A 111 -8.30 9.61 -13.36
CA GLY A 111 -9.65 9.48 -13.96
C GLY A 111 -10.34 8.14 -13.73
N LYS A 112 -9.63 7.13 -13.19
CA LYS A 112 -10.27 5.91 -12.70
C LYS A 112 -10.87 6.13 -11.31
N ASN A 113 -11.87 5.31 -10.97
CA ASN A 113 -12.48 5.35 -9.64
C ASN A 113 -11.40 5.10 -8.57
N TYR A 114 -11.30 5.97 -7.56
CA TYR A 114 -10.34 5.83 -6.47
C TYR A 114 -10.36 4.44 -5.80
N PHE A 115 -11.53 3.81 -5.75
CA PHE A 115 -11.64 2.46 -5.20
C PHE A 115 -11.00 1.39 -6.10
N ASP A 116 -10.95 1.57 -7.43
CA ASP A 116 -10.25 0.63 -8.32
C ASP A 116 -8.75 0.62 -8.02
N PHE A 117 -8.19 1.78 -7.65
CA PHE A 117 -6.83 1.87 -7.16
C PHE A 117 -6.64 1.09 -5.85
N VAL A 118 -7.51 1.32 -4.87
CA VAL A 118 -7.43 0.64 -3.55
C VAL A 118 -7.63 -0.87 -3.68
N GLU A 119 -8.54 -1.30 -4.55
CA GLU A 119 -8.78 -2.71 -4.88
C GLU A 119 -7.50 -3.33 -5.47
N ARG A 120 -6.83 -2.65 -6.42
CA ARG A 120 -5.55 -3.09 -6.98
C ARG A 120 -4.45 -3.18 -5.91
N CYS A 121 -4.35 -2.20 -4.99
CA CYS A 121 -3.41 -2.27 -3.87
C CYS A 121 -3.62 -3.53 -3.03
N GLY A 122 -4.88 -3.91 -2.80
CA GLY A 122 -5.20 -5.15 -2.08
C GLY A 122 -4.89 -6.41 -2.87
N LEU A 123 -5.25 -6.42 -4.16
CA LEU A 123 -5.09 -7.56 -5.06
C LEU A 123 -3.63 -7.86 -5.37
N SER A 124 -2.74 -6.87 -5.35
CA SER A 124 -1.31 -7.10 -5.59
C SER A 124 -0.71 -8.07 -4.57
N VAL A 125 -1.08 -7.95 -3.28
CA VAL A 125 -0.60 -8.90 -2.26
C VAL A 125 -1.26 -10.26 -2.42
N LEU A 126 -2.56 -10.29 -2.71
CA LEU A 126 -3.26 -11.55 -2.93
C LEU A 126 -2.70 -12.28 -4.16
N LYS A 127 -2.17 -11.56 -5.16
CA LYS A 127 -1.51 -12.17 -6.30
C LYS A 127 -0.21 -12.88 -5.91
N GLU A 128 0.65 -12.23 -5.13
CA GLU A 128 1.87 -12.87 -4.62
C GLU A 128 1.57 -14.10 -3.75
N VAL A 129 0.52 -14.02 -2.93
CA VAL A 129 0.13 -15.06 -1.98
C VAL A 129 -0.55 -16.24 -2.68
N ILE A 130 -1.58 -15.97 -3.49
CA ILE A 130 -2.50 -16.97 -4.02
C ILE A 130 -2.00 -17.50 -5.37
N TYR A 131 -1.54 -16.61 -6.25
CA TYR A 131 -1.21 -16.97 -7.63
C TYR A 131 0.27 -17.34 -7.79
N GLU A 132 1.18 -16.59 -7.19
CA GLU A 132 2.63 -16.79 -7.39
C GLU A 132 3.25 -17.78 -6.40
N GLY A 133 2.53 -18.18 -5.35
CA GLY A 133 2.99 -19.21 -4.39
C GLY A 133 4.30 -18.86 -3.69
N LYS A 134 4.59 -17.56 -3.53
CA LYS A 134 5.80 -17.09 -2.86
C LYS A 134 5.79 -17.54 -1.40
N SER A 135 6.95 -17.96 -0.90
CA SER A 135 7.12 -18.33 0.50
C SER A 135 6.82 -17.15 1.41
N PHE A 136 6.41 -17.41 2.66
CA PHE A 136 6.18 -16.35 3.65
C PHE A 136 7.31 -15.31 3.72
N TRP A 137 8.56 -15.76 3.65
CA TRP A 137 9.76 -14.93 3.75
C TRP A 137 10.01 -14.08 2.49
N ASP A 138 9.40 -14.46 1.37
CA ASP A 138 9.48 -13.77 0.09
C ASP A 138 8.28 -12.84 -0.17
N ARG A 139 7.15 -13.04 0.52
CA ARG A 139 5.89 -12.25 0.42
C ARG A 139 5.92 -10.87 1.11
N GLY A 140 7.04 -10.50 1.73
CA GLY A 140 7.11 -9.33 2.62
C GLY A 140 7.04 -7.97 1.91
N SER A 141 7.32 -7.89 0.60
CA SER A 141 7.38 -6.66 -0.19
C SER A 141 6.04 -5.95 -0.32
N VAL A 142 5.03 -6.66 -0.80
CA VAL A 142 3.75 -6.02 -1.16
C VAL A 142 2.89 -5.83 0.09
N LEU A 143 3.04 -6.68 1.12
CA LEU A 143 2.47 -6.42 2.44
C LEU A 143 3.08 -5.18 3.09
N ASP A 144 4.40 -4.97 2.98
CA ASP A 144 5.05 -3.74 3.43
C ASP A 144 4.44 -2.52 2.73
N GLY A 145 4.15 -2.62 1.42
CA GLY A 145 3.40 -1.62 0.66
C GLY A 145 2.00 -1.34 1.21
N ILE A 146 1.15 -2.37 1.37
CA ILE A 146 -0.20 -2.19 1.94
C ILE A 146 -0.15 -1.53 3.32
N GLU A 147 0.76 -1.96 4.18
CA GLU A 147 0.88 -1.38 5.52
C GLU A 147 1.32 0.08 5.47
N THR A 148 2.23 0.44 4.57
CA THR A 148 2.54 1.84 4.28
C THR A 148 1.30 2.59 3.79
N LYS A 149 0.49 2.02 2.89
CA LYS A 149 -0.73 2.68 2.41
C LYS A 149 -1.76 2.88 3.52
N MET A 150 -1.87 1.93 4.45
CA MET A 150 -2.72 2.09 5.62
C MET A 150 -2.25 3.23 6.52
N SER A 151 -0.93 3.42 6.69
CA SER A 151 -0.37 4.56 7.43
C SER A 151 -0.61 5.89 6.73
N ASP A 152 -0.45 5.94 5.40
CA ASP A 152 -0.83 7.10 4.58
C ASP A 152 -2.33 7.46 4.75
N LEU A 153 -3.21 6.48 4.63
CA LEU A 153 -4.65 6.67 4.82
C LEU A 153 -5.00 7.17 6.23
N ASP A 154 -4.34 6.65 7.27
CA ASP A 154 -4.56 7.12 8.65
C ASP A 154 -4.12 8.58 8.81
N HIS A 155 -2.91 8.92 8.37
CA HIS A 155 -2.40 10.28 8.43
C HIS A 155 -3.30 11.27 7.66
N ASN A 156 -3.67 10.90 6.43
CA ASN A 156 -4.60 11.68 5.62
C ASN A 156 -5.96 11.85 6.30
N SER A 157 -6.43 10.83 7.01
CA SER A 157 -7.67 10.89 7.78
C SER A 157 -7.54 11.77 9.03
N GLN A 158 -6.34 11.98 9.57
CA GLN A 158 -6.07 12.96 10.62
C GLN A 158 -6.10 14.40 10.08
N GLY A 159 -5.57 14.64 8.88
CA GLY A 159 -5.64 15.94 8.21
C GLY A 159 -7.08 16.41 7.93
N VAL A 160 -8.01 15.46 7.72
CA VAL A 160 -9.45 15.76 7.62
C VAL A 160 -10.05 16.17 8.98
N ARG A 161 -9.37 16.00 10.13
CA ARG A 161 -9.92 16.28 11.48
C ARG A 161 -9.74 17.72 11.98
N SER A 162 -9.15 18.62 11.19
CA SER A 162 -8.95 20.01 11.59
C SER A 162 -10.25 20.72 12.01
N PRO A 163 -10.27 21.51 13.10
CA PRO A 163 -11.48 22.17 13.58
C PRO A 163 -11.95 23.25 12.60
N GLY A 164 -13.12 23.03 11.97
CA GLY A 164 -13.73 23.97 11.04
C GLY A 164 -14.93 23.35 10.29
N PHE A 165 -15.69 24.17 9.57
CA PHE A 165 -16.72 23.67 8.66
C PHE A 165 -16.05 22.94 7.48
N LYS A 166 -16.29 21.63 7.37
CA LYS A 166 -15.79 20.83 6.24
C LYS A 166 -16.74 20.97 5.06
N SER A 167 -16.18 21.15 3.87
CA SER A 167 -16.95 21.00 2.63
C SER A 167 -17.42 19.56 2.46
N GLN A 168 -18.51 19.35 1.71
CA GLN A 168 -19.00 18.00 1.38
C GLN A 168 -17.90 17.16 0.72
N ARG A 169 -17.09 17.76 -0.17
CA ARG A 169 -15.93 17.12 -0.80
C ARG A 169 -14.91 16.58 0.21
N GLN A 170 -14.62 17.32 1.28
CA GLN A 170 -13.70 16.87 2.33
C GLN A 170 -14.28 15.73 3.16
N ILE A 171 -15.60 15.75 3.41
CA ILE A 171 -16.31 14.66 4.08
C ILE A 171 -16.24 13.39 3.23
N ASP A 172 -16.64 13.48 1.96
CA ASP A 172 -16.64 12.35 1.02
C ASP A 172 -15.23 11.75 0.86
N LYS A 173 -14.20 12.60 0.81
CA LYS A 173 -12.79 12.18 0.77
C LYS A 173 -12.37 11.43 2.06
N GLY A 174 -12.78 11.92 3.22
CA GLY A 174 -12.53 11.25 4.50
C GLY A 174 -13.22 9.88 4.58
N ASP A 175 -14.46 9.77 4.12
CA ASP A 175 -15.19 8.51 4.06
C ASP A 175 -14.50 7.51 3.11
N ALA A 176 -14.05 7.97 1.94
CA ALA A 176 -13.28 7.16 1.00
C ALA A 176 -12.00 6.60 1.65
N TYR A 177 -11.27 7.43 2.40
CA TYR A 177 -10.05 7.01 3.11
C TYR A 177 -10.33 5.97 4.19
N ASN A 178 -11.38 6.17 4.99
CA ASN A 178 -11.79 5.21 6.03
C ASN A 178 -12.18 3.85 5.42
N VAL A 179 -13.02 3.85 4.39
CA VAL A 179 -13.42 2.61 3.70
C VAL A 179 -12.21 1.87 3.14
N SER A 180 -11.28 2.61 2.55
CA SER A 180 -10.05 2.06 1.98
C SER A 180 -9.14 1.45 3.05
N TYR A 181 -9.00 2.12 4.19
CA TYR A 181 -8.24 1.63 5.33
C TYR A 181 -8.79 0.29 5.83
N TYR A 182 -10.11 0.20 6.03
CA TYR A 182 -10.72 -1.03 6.53
C TYR A 182 -10.70 -2.18 5.52
N TYR A 183 -10.81 -1.89 4.22
CA TYR A 183 -10.61 -2.88 3.16
C TYR A 183 -9.19 -3.48 3.23
N LEU A 184 -8.16 -2.63 3.26
CA LEU A 184 -6.77 -3.07 3.34
C LEU A 184 -6.46 -3.78 4.67
N LEU A 185 -7.04 -3.34 5.78
CA LEU A 185 -6.94 -4.02 7.07
C LEU A 185 -7.51 -5.45 7.01
N GLY A 186 -8.64 -5.65 6.31
CA GLY A 186 -9.23 -6.97 6.09
C GLY A 186 -8.27 -7.91 5.35
N ILE A 187 -7.66 -7.42 4.26
CA ILE A 187 -6.65 -8.16 3.49
C ILE A 187 -5.43 -8.50 4.34
N LYS A 188 -4.89 -7.52 5.07
CA LYS A 188 -3.76 -7.74 5.99
C LYS A 188 -4.08 -8.81 7.02
N LYS A 189 -5.26 -8.77 7.65
CA LYS A 189 -5.69 -9.78 8.63
C LYS A 189 -5.77 -11.16 8.00
N TYR A 190 -6.35 -11.28 6.80
CA TYR A 190 -6.42 -12.54 6.08
C TYR A 190 -5.04 -13.13 5.80
N ILE A 191 -4.11 -12.34 5.27
CA ILE A 191 -2.74 -12.80 4.99
C ILE A 191 -2.01 -13.19 6.29
N THR A 192 -2.24 -12.44 7.38
CA THR A 192 -1.68 -12.77 8.69
C THR A 192 -2.23 -14.10 9.22
N GLN A 193 -3.52 -14.38 9.01
CA GLN A 193 -4.12 -15.65 9.38
C GLN A 193 -3.52 -16.80 8.57
N LEU A 194 -3.43 -16.65 7.24
CA LEU A 194 -2.80 -17.65 6.37
C LEU A 194 -1.36 -17.96 6.82
N ARG A 195 -0.58 -16.93 7.17
CA ARG A 195 0.76 -17.08 7.73
C ARG A 195 0.74 -17.92 9.02
N ASN A 196 -0.18 -17.64 9.93
CA ASN A 196 -0.23 -18.36 11.20
C ASN A 196 -0.57 -19.84 10.97
N ASP A 197 -1.53 -20.12 10.08
CA ASP A 197 -1.92 -21.49 9.72
C ASP A 197 -0.73 -22.27 9.10
N GLU A 198 0.04 -21.64 8.20
CA GLU A 198 1.26 -22.22 7.63
C GLU A 198 2.34 -22.48 8.70
N ALA A 199 2.57 -21.51 9.59
CA ALA A 199 3.56 -21.64 10.66
C ALA A 199 3.18 -22.75 11.66
N GLU A 200 1.90 -22.86 12.03
CA GLU A 200 1.38 -23.93 12.88
C GLU A 200 1.55 -25.30 12.22
N ALA A 201 1.27 -25.41 10.91
CA ALA A 201 1.48 -26.65 10.17
C ALA A 201 2.95 -27.08 10.18
N ILE A 202 3.90 -26.13 10.05
CA ILE A 202 5.34 -26.39 10.13
C ILE A 202 5.75 -26.83 11.53
N ILE A 203 5.34 -26.08 12.57
CA ILE A 203 5.68 -26.38 13.97
C ILE A 203 5.11 -27.75 14.38
N ALA A 204 3.91 -28.09 13.91
CA ALA A 204 3.29 -29.38 14.16
C ALA A 204 3.90 -30.54 13.35
N GLY A 205 4.90 -30.28 12.51
CA GLY A 205 5.51 -31.28 11.61
C GLY A 205 4.56 -31.80 10.53
N LYS A 206 3.44 -31.11 10.28
CA LYS A 206 2.42 -31.46 9.28
C LYS A 206 2.77 -30.96 7.88
N ALA A 207 3.72 -30.03 7.77
CA ALA A 207 4.23 -29.51 6.52
C ALA A 207 5.70 -29.09 6.69
N HIS A 208 6.50 -29.19 5.64
CA HIS A 208 7.85 -28.65 5.58
C HIS A 208 7.81 -27.21 5.01
N PRO A 209 8.70 -26.27 5.41
CA PRO A 209 8.73 -24.91 4.86
C PRO A 209 8.79 -24.85 3.31
N ARG A 210 9.41 -25.86 2.68
CA ARG A 210 9.47 -25.98 1.21
C ARG A 210 8.15 -26.39 0.56
N ASP A 211 7.22 -26.97 1.31
CA ASP A 211 5.90 -27.37 0.79
C ASP A 211 5.03 -26.14 0.45
N PHE A 212 5.40 -24.97 0.99
CA PHE A 212 4.78 -23.67 0.72
C PHE A 212 5.53 -22.84 -0.33
N VAL A 213 6.62 -23.37 -0.91
CA VAL A 213 7.37 -22.76 -2.01
C VAL A 213 7.07 -23.56 -3.26
N LYS A 214 6.44 -22.95 -4.27
CA LYS A 214 6.18 -23.65 -5.52
C LYS A 214 7.38 -23.61 -6.46
N ASP A 215 7.71 -24.80 -6.97
CA ASP A 215 8.27 -24.99 -8.30
C ASP A 215 7.14 -24.77 -9.33
N ASP A 216 7.48 -24.25 -10.51
CA ASP A 216 6.70 -23.37 -11.39
C ASP A 216 5.30 -23.84 -11.89
N ASN A 217 4.69 -24.94 -11.41
CA ASN A 217 3.58 -25.59 -12.13
C ASN A 217 2.41 -26.18 -11.33
N HIS A 218 2.13 -25.79 -10.08
CA HIS A 218 0.88 -26.21 -9.42
C HIS A 218 0.12 -25.04 -8.82
N VAL A 219 -1.21 -25.02 -8.89
CA VAL A 219 -2.10 -24.04 -8.25
C VAL A 219 -2.64 -24.67 -6.96
N TYR A 220 -2.73 -23.93 -5.84
CA TYR A 220 -3.34 -24.48 -4.63
C TYR A 220 -4.81 -24.75 -4.95
N PRO A 221 -5.38 -25.91 -4.63
CA PRO A 221 -6.75 -26.18 -5.00
C PRO A 221 -7.71 -25.42 -4.09
N GLY A 222 -8.53 -24.55 -4.70
CA GLY A 222 -9.94 -24.44 -4.32
C GLY A 222 -10.34 -23.34 -3.33
N MET A 223 -10.27 -22.07 -3.73
CA MET A 223 -11.37 -21.12 -3.49
C MET A 223 -11.22 -19.89 -4.41
N PRO A 224 -12.19 -19.59 -5.30
CA PRO A 224 -12.26 -18.29 -5.97
C PRO A 224 -12.33 -17.16 -4.94
N ILE A 225 -11.65 -16.04 -5.20
CA ILE A 225 -11.58 -14.88 -4.28
C ILE A 225 -12.99 -14.35 -3.93
N GLU A 226 -13.94 -14.55 -4.85
CA GLU A 226 -15.35 -14.20 -4.73
C GLU A 226 -16.12 -15.08 -3.73
N ASP A 227 -15.64 -16.30 -3.46
CA ASP A 227 -16.24 -17.22 -2.49
C ASP A 227 -15.69 -16.99 -1.08
N PHE A 228 -14.45 -16.48 -0.95
CA PHE A 228 -13.86 -16.12 0.33
C PHE A 228 -14.54 -14.89 0.95
N MET A 229 -14.85 -13.86 0.15
CA MET A 229 -15.61 -12.68 0.61
C MET A 229 -17.05 -12.99 1.07
N ARG A 230 -17.56 -14.23 0.85
CA ARG A 230 -18.92 -14.65 1.24
C ARG A 230 -19.02 -15.26 2.64
N ARG A 231 -17.91 -15.59 3.31
CA ARG A 231 -17.93 -16.27 4.61
C ARG A 231 -17.58 -15.30 5.74
N GLU A 232 -18.61 -14.70 6.33
CA GLU A 232 -18.56 -14.02 7.65
C GLU A 232 -18.45 -15.07 8.77
N PRO A 233 -17.69 -14.81 9.86
CA PRO A 233 -18.27 -14.05 10.98
C PRO A 233 -17.28 -13.15 11.77
N TYR A 234 -17.70 -11.94 12.22
CA TYR A 234 -18.00 -11.71 13.66
C TYR A 234 -18.47 -10.29 14.04
N SER A 235 -19.29 -10.30 15.10
CA SER A 235 -19.95 -9.22 15.83
C SER A 235 -19.12 -8.54 16.92
N GLY A 236 -19.18 -7.20 17.00
CA GLY A 236 -18.93 -6.39 18.23
C GLY A 236 -17.74 -5.43 18.07
N ASN A 237 -17.90 -4.19 17.61
CA ASN A 237 -18.64 -3.10 18.26
C ASN A 237 -19.55 -2.42 17.23
N GLN A 238 -20.84 -2.68 17.38
CA GLN A 238 -21.74 -2.87 16.24
C GLN A 238 -22.54 -1.64 15.84
N THR A 239 -22.69 -0.58 16.62
CA THR A 239 -23.78 0.38 16.32
C THR A 239 -23.47 1.36 15.20
N ARG A 240 -22.25 1.91 15.10
CA ARG A 240 -21.90 2.91 14.06
C ARG A 240 -21.33 2.29 12.78
N VAL A 241 -20.66 1.14 12.93
CA VAL A 241 -20.25 0.30 11.80
C VAL A 241 -21.46 -0.45 11.22
N LYS A 242 -22.50 -0.82 11.98
CA LYS A 242 -23.79 -1.30 11.40
C LYS A 242 -24.65 -0.20 10.79
N GLU A 243 -24.45 1.10 11.06
CA GLU A 243 -25.16 2.13 10.30
C GLU A 243 -24.54 2.31 8.91
N LEU A 244 -23.21 2.28 8.82
CA LEU A 244 -22.46 2.28 7.55
C LEU A 244 -22.52 0.93 6.80
N LEU A 245 -22.56 -0.20 7.52
CA LEU A 245 -22.67 -1.56 6.96
C LEU A 245 -24.11 -2.09 6.90
N GLY A 246 -25.08 -1.43 7.56
CA GLY A 246 -26.51 -1.80 7.54
C GLY A 246 -27.19 -1.43 6.23
N THR A 247 -26.54 -0.60 5.42
CA THR A 247 -26.83 -0.41 4.00
C THR A 247 -26.03 -1.34 3.08
N PHE A 248 -25.19 -2.23 3.63
CA PHE A 248 -24.31 -3.16 2.89
C PHE A 248 -24.56 -4.65 3.18
N SER A 249 -25.48 -5.02 4.09
CA SER A 249 -25.65 -6.41 4.54
C SER A 249 -26.79 -7.20 3.87
N SER A 250 -27.37 -6.71 2.78
CA SER A 250 -28.17 -7.58 1.91
C SER A 250 -27.78 -7.33 0.48
N ARG A 251 -27.87 -8.36 -0.38
CA ARG A 251 -27.26 -8.44 -1.72
C ARG A 251 -27.65 -7.31 -2.69
N PHE A 252 -28.51 -6.40 -2.26
CA PHE A 252 -29.08 -5.30 -3.00
C PHE A 252 -29.39 -4.11 -2.05
N ASN A 253 -29.43 -2.88 -2.55
CA ASN A 253 -30.05 -1.76 -1.82
C ASN A 253 -31.57 -2.02 -1.63
N ASP A 254 -32.29 -1.16 -0.89
CA ASP A 254 -33.76 -1.28 -0.71
C ASP A 254 -34.55 -1.30 -2.04
N ALA A 255 -33.91 -0.93 -3.14
CA ALA A 255 -34.44 -0.93 -4.51
C ALA A 255 -33.99 -2.13 -5.36
N GLY A 256 -33.27 -3.12 -4.81
CA GLY A 256 -32.91 -4.32 -5.56
C GLY A 256 -31.65 -4.20 -6.44
N GLU A 257 -30.71 -3.29 -6.18
CA GLU A 257 -29.48 -3.10 -7.00
C GLU A 257 -28.15 -3.55 -6.33
N PRO A 258 -27.22 -4.24 -7.05
CA PRO A 258 -26.00 -4.81 -6.47
C PRO A 258 -25.03 -3.76 -5.88
N LEU A 259 -24.44 -4.02 -4.71
CA LEU A 259 -23.57 -3.05 -3.99
C LEU A 259 -22.34 -2.55 -4.77
N ARG A 260 -21.77 -3.38 -5.67
CA ARG A 260 -20.70 -2.96 -6.59
C ARG A 260 -21.14 -1.79 -7.48
N SER A 261 -22.43 -1.72 -7.83
CA SER A 261 -23.02 -0.62 -8.59
C SER A 261 -23.29 0.62 -7.72
N VAL A 262 -23.52 0.45 -6.41
CA VAL A 262 -23.72 1.55 -5.45
C VAL A 262 -22.39 2.22 -5.09
N ALA A 263 -21.34 1.44 -4.81
CA ALA A 263 -19.98 1.95 -4.63
C ALA A 263 -19.52 2.67 -5.90
N LYS A 264 -19.64 2.03 -7.08
CA LYS A 264 -19.34 2.69 -8.36
C LYS A 264 -20.13 3.99 -8.58
N ARG A 265 -21.41 4.09 -8.17
CA ARG A 265 -22.21 5.33 -8.32
C ARG A 265 -21.89 6.41 -7.30
N ARG A 266 -21.61 6.06 -6.03
CA ARG A 266 -21.16 7.03 -5.02
C ARG A 266 -19.80 7.61 -5.39
N PHE A 267 -18.87 6.77 -5.84
CA PHE A 267 -17.57 7.23 -6.35
C PHE A 267 -17.68 7.94 -7.71
N ALA A 268 -18.60 7.56 -8.60
CA ALA A 268 -18.87 8.31 -9.84
C ALA A 268 -19.46 9.70 -9.59
N LYS A 269 -20.15 9.92 -8.46
CA LYS A 269 -20.56 11.26 -8.02
C LYS A 269 -19.42 12.11 -7.46
N MET A 270 -18.28 11.50 -7.10
CA MET A 270 -17.07 12.18 -6.63
C MET A 270 -16.10 12.55 -7.77
N ALA A 271 -16.38 12.09 -9.00
CA ALA A 271 -15.59 12.34 -10.23
C ALA A 271 -16.05 13.59 -11.03
N LEU A 272 -16.79 14.50 -10.38
CA LEU A 272 -17.18 15.83 -10.90
C LEU A 272 -16.59 16.93 -10.02
#